data_AF-A0A1F9E3C1-F1
#
_entry.id   AF-A0A1F9E3C1-F1
#
_cell.length_a   1.000
_cell.length_b   1.000
_cell.length_c   1.000
_cell.angle_alpha   90.00
_cell.angle_beta   90.00
_cell.angle_gamma   90.00
#
_symmetry.space_group_name_H-M   'P 1'
#
loop_
_entity.id
_entity.type
_entity.pdbx_description
1 polymer ?
#
loop_
_entity_poly.entity_id
_entity_poly.type
_entity_poly.pdbx_seq_one_letter_code
_entity_poly.pdbx_strand_id
1 'polypeptide(L)'
;MAKTIIEISDEKLAELESYKDRLGELLLLGLSQVKIQEALLLYQRGLVSLGRAAELAGLSEQEMIRQARAFGVFPRWSEKMAEEEAA
;
A
#
# COMPACT_ATOMS: atom_id res chain seq x y z
N MET A 1 16.97 11.98 -16.33
CA MET A 1 16.86 10.77 -15.49
C MET A 1 17.59 11.04 -14.19
N ALA A 2 16.99 10.68 -13.05
CA ALA A 2 17.64 10.75 -11.75
C ALA A 2 18.31 9.41 -11.44
N LYS A 3 19.47 9.42 -10.76
CA LYS A 3 20.19 8.22 -10.33
C LYS A 3 20.32 8.25 -8.81
N THR A 4 20.06 7.11 -8.18
CA THR A 4 20.30 6.90 -6.75
C THR A 4 21.10 5.62 -6.54
N ILE A 5 21.82 5.51 -5.43
CA ILE A 5 22.56 4.33 -5.00
C ILE A 5 21.92 3.85 -3.70
N ILE A 6 21.66 2.55 -3.59
CA ILE A 6 20.99 1.93 -2.45
C ILE A 6 21.89 0.82 -1.94
N GLU A 7 22.08 0.76 -0.63
CA GLU A 7 22.80 -0.33 0.03
C GLU A 7 21.81 -1.38 0.52
N ILE A 8 22.13 -2.65 0.27
CA ILE A 8 21.36 -3.83 0.68
C ILE A 8 22.33 -4.94 1.08
N SER A 9 21.85 -5.96 1.78
CA SER A 9 22.67 -7.12 2.11
C SER A 9 22.97 -7.98 0.88
N ASP A 10 24.15 -8.59 0.85
CA ASP A 10 24.58 -9.48 -0.23
C ASP A 10 23.63 -10.66 -0.45
N GLU A 11 23.03 -11.17 0.63
CA GLU A 11 22.01 -12.22 0.57
C GLU A 11 20.80 -11.83 -0.28
N LYS A 12 20.32 -10.58 -0.14
CA LYS A 12 19.17 -10.07 -0.90
C LYS A 12 19.55 -9.65 -2.32
N LEU A 13 20.82 -9.31 -2.55
CA LEU A 13 21.30 -8.98 -3.88
C LEU A 13 21.10 -10.16 -4.85
N ALA A 14 21.33 -11.39 -4.40
CA ALA A 14 21.12 -12.60 -5.20
C ALA A 14 19.65 -12.78 -5.63
N GLU A 15 18.69 -12.47 -4.76
CA GLU A 15 17.26 -12.51 -5.08
C GLU A 15 16.87 -11.45 -6.13
N LEU A 16 17.51 -10.27 -6.05
CA LEU A 16 17.24 -9.14 -6.94
C LEU A 16 17.86 -9.27 -8.34
N GLU A 17 18.84 -10.16 -8.53
CA GLU A 17 19.49 -10.34 -9.85
C GLU A 17 18.45 -10.70 -10.93
N SER A 18 17.42 -11.47 -10.57
CA SER A 18 16.31 -11.81 -11.47
C SER A 18 15.42 -10.63 -11.88
N TYR A 19 15.51 -9.51 -11.17
CA TYR A 19 14.74 -8.28 -11.39
C TYR A 19 15.61 -7.10 -11.85
N LYS A 20 16.88 -7.33 -12.20
CA LYS A 20 17.87 -6.29 -12.51
C LYS A 20 17.41 -5.25 -13.52
N ASP A 21 16.74 -5.69 -14.58
CA ASP A 21 16.22 -4.81 -15.64
C ASP A 21 14.95 -4.05 -15.23
N ARG A 22 14.35 -4.39 -14.08
CA ARG A 22 13.09 -3.83 -13.56
C ARG A 22 13.21 -3.32 -12.13
N LEU A 23 14.42 -3.05 -11.64
CA LEU A 23 14.64 -2.57 -10.27
C LEU A 23 13.90 -1.26 -9.99
N GLY A 24 13.78 -0.38 -10.98
CA GLY A 24 12.97 0.83 -10.86
C GLY A 24 11.50 0.54 -10.59
N GLU A 25 10.90 -0.41 -11.31
CA GLU A 25 9.51 -0.84 -11.11
C GLU A 25 9.34 -1.48 -9.73
N LEU A 26 10.27 -2.35 -9.33
CA LEU A 26 10.27 -2.99 -8.01
C LEU A 26 10.29 -1.94 -6.88
N LEU A 27 11.13 -0.91 -7.00
CA LEU A 27 11.20 0.18 -6.03
C LEU A 27 9.89 0.98 -5.97
N LEU A 28 9.25 1.23 -7.12
CA LEU A 28 7.97 1.94 -7.17
C LEU A 28 6.83 1.11 -6.54
N LEU A 29 6.83 -0.21 -6.73
CA LEU A 29 5.91 -1.12 -6.06
C LEU A 29 6.12 -1.10 -4.53
N GLY A 30 7.38 -1.17 -4.08
CA GLY A 30 7.72 -1.05 -2.67
C GLY A 30 7.26 0.29 -2.06
N LEU A 31 7.49 1.40 -2.77
CA LEU A 31 7.03 2.72 -2.35
C LEU A 31 5.50 2.80 -2.24
N SER A 32 4.77 2.22 -3.19
CA SER A 32 3.31 2.14 -3.12
C SER A 32 2.86 1.38 -1.87
N GLN A 33 3.51 0.26 -1.58
CA GLN A 33 3.20 -0.54 -0.40
C GLN A 33 3.43 0.21 0.92
N VAL A 34 4.55 0.96 1.01
CA VAL A 34 4.86 1.79 2.19
C VAL A 34 3.77 2.84 2.41
N LYS A 35 3.34 3.54 1.36
CA LYS A 35 2.28 4.57 1.46
C LYS A 35 0.96 3.99 1.97
N ILE A 36 0.59 2.78 1.52
CA ILE A 36 -0.62 2.09 2.00
C ILE A 36 -0.52 1.82 3.50
N GLN A 37 0.62 1.29 3.96
CA GLN A 37 0.83 0.99 5.39
C GLN A 37 0.79 2.25 6.26
N GLU A 38 1.42 3.33 5.81
CA GLU A 38 1.39 4.62 6.52
C GLU A 38 -0.03 5.18 6.60
N ALA A 39 -0.79 5.14 5.50
CA ALA A 39 -2.17 5.61 5.48
C ALA A 39 -3.08 4.77 6.40
N LEU A 40 -2.92 3.45 6.41
CA LEU A 40 -3.64 2.56 7.31
C LEU A 40 -3.29 2.81 8.78
N LEU A 41 -2.03 3.11 9.10
CA LEU A 41 -1.62 3.45 10.46
C LEU A 41 -2.30 4.73 10.95
N LEU A 42 -2.43 5.74 10.09
CA LEU A 42 -3.17 6.97 10.42
C LEU A 42 -4.65 6.68 10.69
N TYR A 43 -5.26 5.83 9.85
CA TYR A 43 -6.65 5.39 10.04
C TYR A 43 -6.84 4.64 11.37
N GLN A 44 -5.98 3.67 11.67
CA GLN A 44 -6.03 2.89 12.92
C GLN A 44 -5.89 3.76 14.16
N ARG A 45 -5.11 4.85 14.08
CA ARG A 45 -4.95 5.83 15.16
C ARG A 45 -6.15 6.80 15.27
N GLY A 46 -7.15 6.69 14.40
CA GLY A 46 -8.32 7.58 14.37
C GLY A 46 -8.01 8.99 13.88
N LEU A 47 -6.85 9.20 13.23
CA LEU A 47 -6.42 10.53 12.77
C LEU A 47 -7.05 10.92 11.42
N VAL A 48 -7.46 9.92 10.64
CA VAL A 48 -8.11 10.10 9.33
C VAL A 48 -9.25 9.10 9.17
N SER A 49 -10.23 9.43 8.33
CA SER A 49 -11.25 8.47 7.87
C SER A 49 -10.64 7.44 6.90
N LEU A 50 -11.37 6.35 6.63
CA LEU A 50 -10.94 5.33 5.67
C LEU A 50 -10.80 5.91 4.25
N GLY A 51 -11.79 6.69 3.80
CA GLY A 51 -11.73 7.40 2.51
C GLY A 51 -10.53 8.34 2.43
N ARG A 52 -10.21 9.08 3.50
CA ARG A 52 -9.03 9.95 3.52
C ARG A 52 -7.72 9.15 3.48
N ALA A 53 -7.66 8.00 4.14
CA ALA A 53 -6.52 7.09 4.01
C ALA A 53 -6.37 6.59 2.57
N ALA A 54 -7.48 6.25 1.89
CA ALA A 54 -7.47 5.82 0.48
C ALA A 54 -6.87 6.90 -0.43
N GLU A 55 -7.30 8.15 -0.27
CA GLU A 55 -6.74 9.30 -1.01
C GLU A 55 -5.22 9.45 -0.80
N LEU A 56 -4.75 9.35 0.46
CA LEU A 56 -3.32 9.46 0.79
C LEU A 56 -2.48 8.34 0.16
N ALA A 57 -3.04 7.14 0.06
CA ALA A 57 -2.40 6.00 -0.57
C ALA A 57 -2.53 6.00 -2.11
N GLY A 58 -3.34 6.90 -2.69
CA GLY A 58 -3.65 6.90 -4.12
C GLY A 58 -4.52 5.72 -4.55
N LEU A 59 -5.39 5.24 -3.66
CA LEU A 59 -6.28 4.10 -3.86
C LEU A 59 -7.75 4.54 -3.90
N SER A 60 -8.60 3.71 -4.48
CA SER A 60 -10.05 3.81 -4.24
C SER A 60 -10.37 3.34 -2.82
N GLU A 61 -11.52 3.76 -2.29
CA GLU A 61 -11.96 3.32 -0.95
C GLU A 61 -12.11 1.79 -0.88
N GLN A 62 -12.64 1.16 -1.93
CA GLN A 62 -12.73 -0.31 -2.03
C GLN A 62 -11.37 -1.01 -2.01
N GLU A 63 -10.38 -0.47 -2.73
CA GLU A 63 -9.03 -1.03 -2.69
C GLU A 63 -8.41 -0.84 -1.31
N MET A 64 -8.63 0.32 -0.67
CA MET A 64 -8.19 0.53 0.71
C MET A 64 -8.87 -0.43 1.70
N ILE A 65 -10.13 -0.81 1.51
CA ILE A 65 -10.79 -1.87 2.30
C ILE A 65 -10.07 -3.21 2.12
N ARG A 66 -9.74 -3.59 0.88
CA ARG A 66 -8.99 -4.83 0.60
C ARG A 66 -7.63 -4.83 1.28
N GLN A 67 -6.89 -3.73 1.15
CA GLN A 67 -5.61 -3.54 1.82
C GLN A 67 -5.76 -3.61 3.35
N ALA A 68 -6.73 -2.90 3.92
CA ALA A 68 -7.04 -2.94 5.35
C ALA A 68 -7.24 -4.39 5.84
N ARG A 69 -8.08 -5.17 5.15
CA ARG A 69 -8.33 -6.59 5.49
C ARG A 69 -7.04 -7.42 5.40
N ALA A 70 -6.23 -7.22 4.36
CA ALA A 70 -4.94 -7.91 4.20
C ALA A 70 -3.95 -7.59 5.34
N PHE A 71 -4.03 -6.39 5.90
CA PHE A 71 -3.25 -5.95 7.07
C PHE A 71 -3.91 -6.26 8.43
N GLY A 72 -4.98 -7.06 8.46
CA GLY A 72 -5.69 -7.42 9.68
C GLY A 72 -6.50 -6.27 10.30
N VAL A 73 -6.75 -5.21 9.54
CA VAL A 73 -7.59 -4.07 9.92
C VAL A 73 -8.98 -4.32 9.38
N PHE A 74 -9.99 -4.23 10.25
CA PHE A 74 -11.39 -4.39 9.86
C PHE A 74 -12.10 -3.04 10.00
N PRO A 75 -12.18 -2.24 8.93
CA PRO A 75 -12.94 -1.00 8.95
C PRO A 75 -14.39 -1.28 9.34
N ARG A 76 -14.99 -0.37 10.13
CA ARG A 76 -16.42 -0.45 10.42
C ARG A 76 -17.19 -0.26 9.12
N TRP A 77 -17.91 -1.30 8.70
CA TRP A 77 -18.75 -1.30 7.51
C TRP A 77 -19.81 -0.20 7.63
N SER A 78 -19.81 0.78 6.73
CA SER A 78 -20.97 1.66 6.56
C SER A 78 -21.95 0.98 5.60
N GLU A 79 -23.25 1.20 5.74
CA GLU A 79 -24.28 0.61 4.87
C GLU A 79 -24.00 0.81 3.38
N LYS A 80 -23.45 1.98 3.03
CA LYS A 80 -22.98 2.30 1.67
C LYS A 80 -21.93 1.32 1.13
N MET A 81 -21.01 0.82 1.97
CA MET A 81 -20.02 -0.18 1.56
C MET A 81 -20.63 -1.56 1.33
N ALA A 82 -21.78 -1.89 1.93
CA ALA A 82 -22.45 -3.18 1.72
C ALA A 82 -23.22 -3.20 0.39
N GLU A 83 -23.80 -2.06 0.00
CA GLU A 83 -24.50 -1.90 -1.28
C GLU A 83 -23.53 -1.99 -2.47
N GLU A 84 -22.32 -1.42 -2.35
CA GLU A 84 -21.31 -1.45 -3.41
C GLU A 84 -20.66 -2.83 -3.64
N GLU A 85 -20.68 -3.75 -2.67
CA GLU A 85 -20.13 -5.11 -2.81
C GLU A 85 -21.19 -6.12 -3.32
N ALA A 86 -22.48 -5.75 -3.29
CA ALA A 86 -23.61 -6.59 -3.69
C ALA A 86 -24.12 -6.33 -5.13
N ALA A 87 -23.57 -5.33 -5.82
CA ALA A 87 -23.91 -4.93 -7.20
C ALA A 87 -22.83 -5.37 -8.19
#